data_AF-A0ABD3XHF7-F1
#
_entry.id   AF-A0ABD3XHF7-F1
#
_cell.length_a   1.000
_cell.length_b   1.000
_cell.length_c   1.000
_cell.angle_alpha   90.00
_cell.angle_beta   90.00
_cell.angle_gamma   90.00
#
_symmetry.space_group_name_H-M   'P 1'
#
loop_
_entity.id
_entity.type
_entity.pdbx_description
1 polymer ?
#
loop_
_entity_poly.entity_id
_entity_poly.type
_entity_poly.pdbx_seq_one_letter_code
_entity_poly.pdbx_strand_id
1 'polypeptide(L)'
;MCCFECNHDVVAGYGMCCFDCNHDEVVGYGMCNYDCNHEVVAGYVMCFFDCNHDAVAGYGMCSFGFNRNVDFGYGMCSFDCKLDVVAGYGKCSFDCNHNVAAGYGMCSFDCKHDVVAGYVMCSLGL
;
A
#
# COMPACT_ATOMS: atom_id res chain seq x y z
N MET A 1 -18.67 10.84 5.89
CA MET A 1 -17.67 10.03 6.59
C MET A 1 -18.37 8.78 7.06
N CYS A 2 -18.04 7.63 6.48
CA CYS A 2 -18.54 6.31 6.89
C CYS A 2 -17.40 5.56 7.53
N CYS A 3 -17.67 4.79 8.58
CA CYS A 3 -16.66 3.97 9.24
C CYS A 3 -17.22 2.57 9.44
N PHE A 4 -16.43 1.58 9.04
CA PHE A 4 -16.80 0.17 9.04
C PHE A 4 -15.91 -0.55 10.05
N GLU A 5 -16.54 -1.20 11.02
CA GLU A 5 -15.91 -2.19 11.89
C GLU A 5 -16.39 -3.56 11.42
N CYS A 6 -15.47 -4.40 10.94
CA CYS A 6 -15.81 -5.66 10.29
C CYS A 6 -14.93 -6.82 10.79
N ASN A 7 -15.50 -8.02 10.79
CA ASN A 7 -14.81 -9.23 11.25
C ASN A 7 -15.40 -10.43 10.50
N HIS A 8 -14.76 -10.78 9.39
CA HIS A 8 -15.09 -11.80 8.40
C HIS A 8 -16.21 -11.46 7.40
N ASP A 9 -16.07 -10.35 6.68
CA ASP A 9 -17.00 -9.77 5.71
C ASP A 9 -16.31 -9.31 4.41
N VAL A 10 -17.14 -9.05 3.39
CA VAL A 10 -16.74 -8.28 2.21
C VAL A 10 -17.33 -6.88 2.35
N VAL A 11 -16.48 -5.86 2.41
CA VAL A 11 -16.88 -4.49 2.74
C VAL A 11 -16.56 -3.57 1.58
N ALA A 12 -17.54 -2.75 1.20
CA ALA A 12 -17.37 -1.74 0.16
C ALA A 12 -17.80 -0.36 0.64
N GLY A 13 -16.93 0.64 0.48
CA GLY A 13 -17.20 2.04 0.82
C GLY A 13 -16.99 3.00 -0.34
N TYR A 14 -17.80 4.05 -0.40
CA TYR A 14 -17.70 5.13 -1.39
C TYR A 14 -17.65 6.51 -0.72
N GLY A 15 -16.83 7.39 -1.26
CA GLY A 15 -16.65 8.75 -0.76
C GLY A 15 -15.56 8.82 0.30
N MET A 16 -15.91 9.29 1.49
CA MET A 16 -14.95 9.44 2.59
C MET A 16 -15.20 8.34 3.63
N CYS A 17 -14.28 7.39 3.73
CA CYS A 17 -14.46 6.14 4.48
C CYS A 17 -13.28 5.83 5.41
N CYS A 18 -13.56 5.15 6.52
CA CYS A 18 -12.56 4.46 7.32
C CYS A 18 -12.95 2.98 7.48
N PHE A 19 -11.97 2.09 7.46
CA PHE A 19 -12.16 0.65 7.60
C PHE A 19 -11.24 0.18 8.72
N ASP A 20 -11.84 -0.42 9.75
CA ASP A 20 -11.17 -1.14 10.83
C ASP A 20 -11.65 -2.59 10.72
N CYS A 21 -10.83 -3.43 10.10
CA CYS A 21 -11.26 -4.74 9.64
C CYS A 21 -10.28 -5.83 10.10
N ASN A 22 -10.82 -7.03 10.33
CA ASN A 22 -10.03 -8.19 10.68
C ASN A 22 -10.52 -9.42 9.89
N HIS A 23 -9.67 -9.93 9.00
CA HIS A 23 -9.89 -11.09 8.15
C HIS A 23 -10.93 -10.90 7.03
N ASP A 24 -10.83 -9.78 6.30
CA ASP A 24 -11.84 -9.31 5.34
C ASP A 24 -11.30 -9.08 3.90
N GLU A 25 -12.23 -8.95 2.96
CA GLU A 25 -11.97 -8.31 1.66
C GLU A 25 -12.57 -6.90 1.65
N VAL A 26 -11.72 -5.88 1.59
CA VAL A 26 -12.14 -4.48 1.76
C VAL A 26 -11.85 -3.67 0.51
N VAL A 27 -12.86 -2.97 -0.01
CA VAL A 27 -12.73 -2.08 -1.16
C VAL A 27 -13.28 -0.69 -0.86
N GLY A 28 -12.46 0.34 -1.06
CA GLY A 28 -12.91 1.72 -0.90
C GLY A 28 -12.57 2.63 -2.09
N TYR A 29 -13.53 3.47 -2.44
CA TYR A 29 -13.42 4.45 -3.51
C TYR A 29 -13.53 5.87 -2.98
N GLY A 30 -12.49 6.68 -3.14
CA GLY A 30 -12.48 8.09 -2.76
C GLY A 30 -11.35 8.41 -1.79
N MET A 31 -11.68 8.97 -0.63
CA MET A 31 -10.74 9.24 0.46
C MET A 31 -10.94 8.17 1.53
N CYS A 32 -10.04 7.19 1.58
CA CYS A 32 -10.19 6.02 2.44
C CYS A 32 -8.98 5.83 3.35
N ASN A 33 -9.24 5.45 4.60
CA ASN A 33 -8.22 4.98 5.53
C ASN A 33 -8.53 3.53 5.91
N TYR A 34 -7.51 2.68 5.91
CA TYR A 34 -7.61 1.25 6.17
C TYR A 34 -6.67 0.91 7.32
N ASP A 35 -7.24 0.40 8.41
CA ASP A 35 -6.54 -0.24 9.52
C ASP A 35 -7.01 -1.71 9.53
N CYS A 36 -6.14 -2.61 9.11
CA CYS A 36 -6.54 -3.98 8.74
C CYS A 36 -5.59 -5.03 9.28
N ASN A 37 -6.13 -6.19 9.66
CA ASN A 37 -5.35 -7.37 10.03
C ASN A 37 -5.81 -8.60 9.21
N HIS A 38 -4.95 -9.11 8.31
CA HIS A 38 -5.14 -10.36 7.53
C HIS A 38 -6.15 -10.31 6.36
N GLU A 39 -5.89 -9.54 5.31
CA GLU A 39 -6.91 -9.06 4.38
C GLU A 39 -6.41 -8.93 2.93
N VAL A 40 -7.38 -8.83 2.03
CA VAL A 40 -7.17 -8.32 0.67
C VAL A 40 -7.82 -6.95 0.58
N VAL A 41 -7.02 -5.90 0.45
CA VAL A 41 -7.49 -4.52 0.50
C VAL A 41 -7.23 -3.81 -0.83
N ALA A 42 -8.27 -3.18 -1.38
CA ALA A 42 -8.15 -2.36 -2.58
C ALA A 42 -8.68 -0.94 -2.36
N GLY A 43 -7.84 0.07 -2.56
CA GLY A 43 -8.22 1.48 -2.45
C GLY A 43 -8.00 2.27 -3.73
N TYR A 44 -8.93 3.17 -4.02
CA TYR A 44 -8.91 4.03 -5.21
C TYR A 44 -9.00 5.52 -4.85
N VAL A 45 -8.23 6.33 -5.58
CA VAL A 45 -8.13 7.81 -5.55
C VAL A 45 -7.18 8.37 -4.48
N MET A 46 -7.55 8.31 -3.20
CA MET A 46 -6.74 8.81 -2.08
C MET A 46 -6.84 7.84 -0.91
N CYS A 47 -5.76 7.09 -0.66
CA CYS A 47 -5.82 5.97 0.27
C CYS A 47 -4.63 5.94 1.22
N PHE A 48 -4.92 5.64 2.48
CA PHE A 48 -3.93 5.39 3.52
C PHE A 48 -4.15 3.99 4.05
N PHE A 49 -3.11 3.18 4.04
CA PHE A 49 -3.16 1.79 4.47
C PHE A 49 -2.15 1.57 5.59
N ASP A 50 -2.64 1.14 6.75
CA ASP A 50 -1.86 0.65 7.88
C ASP A 50 -2.33 -0.77 8.19
N CYS A 51 -1.55 -1.77 7.78
CA CYS A 51 -1.98 -3.16 7.77
C CYS A 51 -0.80 -4.12 8.07
N ASN A 52 -1.09 -5.31 8.61
CA ASN A 52 -0.04 -6.17 9.18
C ASN A 52 0.26 -7.46 8.39
N HIS A 53 -0.64 -7.98 7.55
CA HIS A 53 -0.44 -9.26 6.85
C HIS A 53 -1.40 -9.48 5.66
N ASP A 54 -1.15 -8.80 4.57
CA ASP A 54 -2.17 -8.48 3.59
C ASP A 54 -1.60 -8.43 2.16
N ALA A 55 -2.51 -8.59 1.19
CA ALA A 55 -2.27 -8.18 -0.18
C ALA A 55 -2.99 -6.85 -0.41
N VAL A 56 -2.25 -5.76 -0.56
CA VAL A 56 -2.83 -4.42 -0.68
C VAL A 56 -2.59 -3.85 -2.07
N ALA A 57 -3.64 -3.31 -2.67
CA ALA A 57 -3.58 -2.59 -3.94
C ALA A 57 -4.14 -1.17 -3.79
N GLY A 58 -3.31 -0.17 -4.08
CA GLY A 58 -3.72 1.23 -4.10
C GLY A 58 -3.60 1.85 -5.49
N TYR A 59 -4.61 2.61 -5.90
CA TYR A 59 -4.64 3.34 -7.16
C TYR A 59 -4.87 4.84 -6.91
N GLY A 60 -4.05 5.70 -7.50
CA GLY A 60 -4.13 7.15 -7.33
C GLY A 60 -3.03 7.69 -6.44
N MET A 61 -3.40 8.42 -5.38
CA MET A 61 -2.48 8.89 -4.34
C MET A 61 -2.59 7.94 -3.14
N CYS A 62 -1.53 7.19 -2.87
CA CYS A 62 -1.59 6.15 -1.84
C CYS A 62 -0.37 6.20 -0.91
N SER A 63 -0.63 5.96 0.37
CA SER A 63 0.41 5.78 1.37
C SER A 63 0.20 4.43 2.05
N PHE A 64 1.29 3.68 2.17
CA PHE A 64 1.34 2.31 2.62
C PHE A 64 2.33 2.23 3.79
N GLY A 65 1.89 1.75 4.95
CA GLY A 65 2.72 1.60 6.14
C GLY A 65 2.53 0.21 6.76
N PHE A 66 3.51 -0.69 6.61
CA PHE A 66 3.30 -2.12 6.89
C PHE A 66 4.48 -2.84 7.55
N ASN A 67 4.18 -3.98 8.18
CA ASN A 67 5.19 -4.87 8.76
C ASN A 67 5.51 -6.13 7.93
N ARG A 68 4.55 -6.74 7.19
CA ARG A 68 4.73 -7.97 6.37
C ARG A 68 3.66 -8.13 5.26
N ASN A 69 3.92 -7.68 4.05
CA ASN A 69 2.94 -7.58 2.97
C ASN A 69 3.45 -7.88 1.56
N VAL A 70 2.49 -8.09 0.65
CA VAL A 70 2.67 -7.94 -0.79
C VAL A 70 1.85 -6.76 -1.27
N ASP A 71 2.51 -5.71 -1.75
CA ASP A 71 1.85 -4.44 -2.05
C ASP A 71 2.04 -3.98 -3.49
N PHE A 72 0.96 -3.42 -4.04
CA PHE A 72 0.95 -2.83 -5.37
C PHE A 72 0.38 -1.42 -5.33
N GLY A 73 1.19 -0.43 -5.68
CA GLY A 73 0.75 0.96 -5.82
C GLY A 73 0.80 1.43 -7.27
N TYR A 74 -0.25 2.11 -7.72
CA TYR A 74 -0.34 2.71 -9.04
C TYR A 74 -0.64 4.21 -8.93
N GLY A 75 0.19 5.06 -9.52
CA GLY A 75 0.02 6.51 -9.51
C GLY A 75 1.11 7.21 -8.71
N MET A 76 0.74 7.92 -7.65
CA MET A 76 1.65 8.56 -6.71
C MET A 76 1.61 7.78 -5.39
N CYS A 77 2.66 7.04 -5.09
CA CYS A 77 2.66 6.10 -3.97
C CYS A 77 3.86 6.31 -3.05
N SER A 78 3.65 6.16 -1.75
CA SER A 78 4.70 6.12 -0.74
C SER A 78 4.59 4.83 0.07
N PHE A 79 5.69 4.10 0.18
CA PHE A 79 5.77 2.84 0.90
C PHE A 79 6.77 2.97 2.06
N ASP A 80 6.31 2.70 3.28
CA ASP A 80 7.12 2.54 4.49
C ASP A 80 6.93 1.11 5.02
N CYS A 81 7.93 0.26 4.80
CA CYS A 81 7.76 -1.19 4.83
C CYS A 81 8.92 -1.90 5.54
N LYS A 82 8.65 -2.91 6.38
CA LYS A 82 9.71 -3.63 7.12
C LYS A 82 10.13 -4.98 6.55
N LEU A 83 9.24 -5.78 5.96
CA LEU A 83 9.50 -7.17 5.54
C LEU A 83 8.61 -7.60 4.35
N ASP A 84 8.73 -6.90 3.23
CA ASP A 84 7.69 -6.87 2.19
C ASP A 84 8.20 -7.16 0.78
N VAL A 85 7.27 -7.55 -0.10
CA VAL A 85 7.44 -7.50 -1.56
C VAL A 85 6.58 -6.36 -2.08
N VAL A 86 7.21 -5.29 -2.58
CA VAL A 86 6.53 -4.05 -2.95
C VAL A 86 6.75 -3.75 -4.43
N ALA A 87 5.68 -3.43 -5.13
CA ALA A 87 5.74 -2.96 -6.51
C ALA A 87 4.98 -1.63 -6.69
N GLY A 88 5.68 -0.62 -7.19
CA GLY A 88 5.11 0.69 -7.48
C GLY A 88 5.17 1.04 -8.97
N TYR A 89 4.09 1.60 -9.51
CA TYR A 89 3.97 2.06 -10.89
C TYR A 89 3.62 3.54 -10.92
N GLY A 90 4.41 4.37 -11.59
CA GLY A 90 4.20 5.82 -11.69
C GLY A 90 5.29 6.61 -10.95
N LYS A 91 4.88 7.42 -9.97
CA LYS A 91 5.77 8.17 -9.08
C LYS A 91 5.76 7.52 -7.70
N CYS A 92 6.82 6.80 -7.35
CA CYS A 92 6.83 5.99 -6.13
C CYS A 92 8.06 6.27 -5.26
N SER A 93 7.86 6.41 -3.95
CA SER A 93 8.94 6.44 -2.97
C SER A 93 8.87 5.21 -2.07
N PHE A 94 10.01 4.58 -1.82
CA PHE A 94 10.14 3.38 -1.01
C PHE A 94 11.14 3.65 0.11
N ASP A 95 10.71 3.56 1.36
CA ASP A 95 11.53 3.55 2.57
C ASP A 95 11.38 2.16 3.22
N CYS A 96 12.44 1.37 3.19
CA CYS A 96 12.35 -0.08 3.42
C CYS A 96 13.54 -0.65 4.20
N ASN A 97 13.29 -1.59 5.14
CA ASN A 97 14.36 -2.18 5.96
C ASN A 97 14.78 -3.62 5.59
N HIS A 98 13.95 -4.44 4.91
CA HIS A 98 14.30 -5.81 4.46
C HIS A 98 13.34 -6.37 3.38
N ASN A 99 13.37 -5.81 2.17
CA ASN A 99 12.31 -5.98 1.16
C ASN A 99 12.83 -6.35 -0.25
N VAL A 100 11.91 -6.85 -1.07
CA VAL A 100 12.04 -6.86 -2.54
C VAL A 100 11.22 -5.70 -3.08
N ALA A 101 11.88 -4.67 -3.62
CA ALA A 101 11.21 -3.47 -4.10
C ALA A 101 11.38 -3.33 -5.62
N ALA A 102 10.26 -3.22 -6.34
CA ALA A 102 10.24 -2.98 -7.77
C ALA A 102 9.51 -1.67 -8.08
N GLY A 103 10.14 -0.79 -8.85
CA GLY A 103 9.55 0.49 -9.23
C GLY A 103 9.57 0.69 -10.74
N TYR A 104 8.43 1.07 -11.31
CA TYR A 104 8.26 1.33 -12.73
C TYR A 104 7.86 2.79 -12.96
N GLY A 105 8.72 3.57 -13.62
CA GLY A 105 8.49 4.99 -13.87
C GLY A 105 9.49 5.87 -13.13
N MET A 106 9.00 6.86 -12.40
CA MET A 106 9.82 7.72 -11.54
C MET A 106 9.83 7.13 -10.13
N CYS A 107 10.98 6.64 -9.67
CA CYS A 107 11.02 6.04 -8.35
C CYS A 107 12.25 6.38 -7.51
N SER A 108 12.08 6.41 -6.19
CA SER A 108 13.17 6.63 -5.24
C SER A 108 13.17 5.55 -4.16
N PHE A 109 14.32 4.93 -3.95
CA PHE A 109 14.50 3.87 -2.95
C PHE A 109 15.47 4.35 -1.87
N ASP A 110 15.04 4.30 -0.62
CA ASP A 110 15.87 4.41 0.58
C ASP A 110 15.72 3.07 1.34
N CYS A 111 16.58 2.12 1.02
CA CYS A 111 16.36 0.71 1.37
C CYS A 111 17.64 0.09 1.93
N LYS A 112 17.60 -0.53 3.11
CA LYS A 112 18.82 -0.97 3.83
C LYS A 112 19.31 -2.39 3.51
N HIS A 113 18.44 -3.36 3.28
CA HIS A 113 18.81 -4.77 3.05
C HIS A 113 17.99 -5.42 1.94
N ASP A 114 17.97 -4.79 0.76
CA ASP A 114 16.88 -5.03 -0.19
C ASP A 114 17.36 -5.45 -1.59
N VAL A 115 16.54 -6.26 -2.26
CA VAL A 115 16.63 -6.49 -3.70
C VAL A 115 15.79 -5.42 -4.38
N VAL A 116 16.46 -4.46 -5.01
CA VAL A 116 15.81 -3.31 -5.66
C VAL A 116 15.90 -3.42 -7.18
N ALA A 117 14.77 -3.30 -7.86
CA ALA A 117 14.67 -3.24 -9.32
C ALA A 117 13.93 -1.97 -9.75
N GLY A 118 14.66 -1.00 -10.30
CA GLY A 118 14.09 0.22 -10.88
C GLY A 118 14.04 0.15 -12.40
N TYR A 119 12.90 0.51 -12.98
CA TYR A 119 12.69 0.58 -14.42
C TYR A 119 12.32 2.01 -14.82
N VAL A 120 12.95 2.51 -15.89
CA VAL A 120 12.81 3.87 -16.46
C VAL A 120 13.65 4.95 -15.76
N MET A 121 13.18 5.56 -14.67
CA MET A 121 13.86 6.69 -14.01
C MET A 121 13.84 6.52 -12.49
N CYS A 122 14.76 5.71 -11.98
CA CYS A 122 14.82 5.42 -10.56
C CYS A 122 16.15 5.78 -9.92
N SER A 123 16.09 6.35 -8.73
CA SER A 123 17.25 6.69 -7.91
C SER A 123 17.32 5.78 -6.68
N LEU A 124 18.51 5.25 -6.40
CA LEU A 124 18.80 4.58 -5.14
C LEU A 124 19.53 5.58 -4.24
N GLY A 125 18.93 5.90 -3.09
CA GLY A 125 19.62 6.51 -1.96
C GLY A 125 20.48 5.44 -1.31
N LEU A 126 21.79 5.66 -1.31
CA LEU A 126 22.80 4.83 -0.65
C LEU A 126 23.24 5.51 0.65
#